data_AF-A0A847N9V1-F1
#
_entry.id   AF-A0A847N9V1-F1
#
_cell.length_a   1.000
_cell.length_b   1.000
_cell.length_c   1.000
_cell.angle_alpha   90.00
_cell.angle_beta   90.00
_cell.angle_gamma   90.00
#
_symmetry.space_group_name_H-M   'P 1'
#
loop_
_entity.id
_entity.type
_entity.pdbx_description
1 polymer ?
#
loop_
_entity_poly.entity_id
_entity_poly.type
_entity_poly.pdbx_seq_one_letter_code
_entity_poly.pdbx_strand_id
1 'polypeptide(L)'
;MINFSTNIYVFAVYIFLLVIEFIVMKILYISFSTPWLITTLVYIMFIIFQILARTNELIEKNKVKEILYCIIDTVNGIPLFNKDDKIVIQWDVIFKKLIDKKEYLLYDNIIKLKTKTIDHYVNQYPSLLINSSIEMLERKNKINTKSIVKGIEPDPKELSGELNLSEEFKNILFIKYLSSSKLTLTNFDSSIYFDILINDEYEPPGYEKLGIEPDDRYDGFSLVAYYKDQKYVMVPRTMVFGKRIDKEKWLYRNIDRIMKCAENIAAGIQDYEIIVDELSLEDLMTDYHGDDTETIPPFYFECIEDNYMIFTGLKEGKEVAKAYCTFDANHSGFEIKMVKYELIIDGVSEVVEEEKTIAMVNAYQPLLTIMEKMLIISNNVRLAVSNNDIEEFVIKE
;
A
#
# COMPACT_ATOMS: atom_id res chain seq x y z
N MET A 1 24.60 12.16 -18.28
CA MET A 1 25.84 11.36 -18.07
C MET A 1 26.91 11.80 -19.08
N ILE A 2 27.97 12.48 -18.64
CA ILE A 2 29.16 12.68 -19.47
C ILE A 2 29.96 11.39 -19.39
N ASN A 3 29.99 10.66 -20.50
CA ASN A 3 30.52 9.32 -20.58
C ASN A 3 32.06 9.37 -20.52
N PHE A 4 32.72 8.34 -20.00
CA PHE A 4 34.18 8.22 -20.01
C PHE A 4 34.76 8.46 -21.42
N SER A 5 34.01 8.02 -22.43
CA SER A 5 34.26 8.29 -23.86
C SER A 5 34.29 9.78 -24.22
N THR A 6 33.46 10.62 -23.61
CA THR A 6 33.41 12.07 -23.87
C THR A 6 34.67 12.76 -23.32
N ASN A 7 35.14 12.34 -22.15
CA ASN A 7 36.38 12.87 -21.57
C ASN A 7 37.61 12.44 -22.37
N ILE A 8 37.66 11.18 -22.83
CA ILE A 8 38.70 10.72 -23.76
C ILE A 8 38.67 11.51 -25.07
N TYR A 9 37.48 11.73 -25.63
CA TYR A 9 37.32 12.50 -26.86
C TYR A 9 37.82 13.94 -26.70
N VAL A 10 37.44 14.64 -25.62
CA VAL A 10 37.89 16.01 -25.38
C VAL A 10 39.40 16.08 -25.14
N PHE A 11 39.98 15.09 -24.44
CA PHE A 11 41.42 14.99 -24.28
C PHE A 11 42.15 14.75 -25.62
N ALA A 12 41.61 13.89 -26.48
CA ALA A 12 42.14 13.66 -27.82
C ALA A 12 42.08 14.93 -28.69
N VAL A 13 40.97 15.67 -28.63
CA VAL A 13 40.81 16.96 -29.32
C VAL A 13 41.81 18.00 -28.80
N TYR A 14 42.05 18.04 -27.49
CA TYR A 14 43.07 18.91 -26.89
C TYR A 14 44.48 18.59 -27.39
N ILE A 15 44.88 17.30 -27.39
CA ILE A 15 46.18 16.88 -27.92
C ILE A 15 46.29 17.23 -29.41
N PHE A 16 45.23 16.99 -30.19
CA PHE A 16 45.22 17.27 -31.62
C PHE A 16 45.36 18.78 -31.91
N LEU A 17 44.69 19.64 -31.13
CA LEU A 17 44.84 21.09 -31.19
C LEU A 17 46.28 21.53 -30.90
N LEU A 18 46.92 20.99 -29.86
CA LEU A 18 48.32 21.31 -29.56
C LEU A 18 49.28 20.91 -30.70
N VAL A 19 49.04 19.76 -31.34
CA VAL A 19 49.84 19.31 -32.49
C VAL A 19 49.65 20.23 -33.70
N ILE A 20 48.42 20.64 -34.00
CA ILE A 20 48.14 21.60 -35.07
C ILE A 20 48.81 22.95 -34.78
N GLU A 21 48.63 23.48 -33.57
CA GLU A 21 49.25 24.73 -33.13
C GLU A 21 50.77 24.66 -33.27
N PHE A 22 51.39 23.53 -32.91
CA PHE A 22 52.83 23.33 -33.07
C PHE A 22 53.27 23.39 -34.54
N ILE A 23 52.56 22.69 -35.43
CA ILE A 23 52.87 22.68 -36.87
C ILE A 23 52.72 24.09 -37.46
N VAL A 24 51.63 24.79 -37.14
CA VAL A 24 51.35 26.14 -37.64
C VAL A 24 52.37 27.15 -37.12
N MET A 25 52.70 27.13 -35.83
CA MET A 25 53.68 28.04 -35.23
C MET A 25 55.09 27.80 -35.78
N LYS A 26 55.44 26.55 -36.10
CA LYS A 26 56.69 26.19 -36.76
C LYS A 26 56.76 26.71 -38.20
N ILE A 27 55.66 26.69 -38.95
CA ILE A 27 55.57 27.25 -40.30
C ILE A 27 55.67 28.78 -40.26
N LEU A 28 55.05 29.42 -39.27
CA LEU A 28 55.00 30.87 -39.12
C LEU A 28 56.21 31.49 -38.38
N TYR A 29 57.14 30.67 -37.87
CA TYR A 29 58.29 31.09 -37.05
C TYR A 29 57.91 31.92 -35.80
N ILE A 30 56.78 31.59 -35.18
CA ILE A 30 56.28 32.26 -33.96
C ILE A 30 56.63 31.40 -32.73
N SER A 31 56.88 32.05 -31.59
CA SER A 31 57.04 31.38 -30.29
C SER A 31 55.81 30.55 -29.93
N PHE A 32 56.01 29.27 -29.62
CA PHE A 32 54.95 28.33 -29.24
C PHE A 32 54.39 28.58 -27.82
N SER A 33 55.08 29.36 -26.99
CA SER A 33 54.77 29.45 -25.55
C SER A 33 53.42 30.10 -25.25
N THR A 34 53.04 31.15 -25.98
CA THR A 34 51.82 31.93 -25.68
C THR A 34 50.55 31.21 -26.15
N PRO A 35 50.47 30.68 -27.38
CA PRO A 35 49.30 29.92 -27.86
C PRO A 35 49.05 28.66 -27.03
N TRP A 36 50.09 27.87 -26.76
CA TRP A 36 49.97 26.66 -25.95
C TRP A 36 49.49 26.95 -24.52
N LEU A 37 49.94 28.06 -23.92
CA LEU A 37 49.49 28.47 -22.58
C LEU A 37 48.00 28.84 -22.57
N ILE A 38 47.50 29.54 -23.60
CA ILE A 38 46.08 29.87 -23.75
C ILE A 38 45.25 28.59 -23.90
N THR A 39 45.65 27.69 -24.78
CA THR A 39 44.94 26.43 -25.05
C THR A 39 44.93 25.50 -23.83
N THR A 40 46.03 25.46 -23.07
CA THR A 40 46.11 24.73 -21.79
C THR A 40 45.19 25.34 -20.73
N LEU A 41 45.12 26.67 -20.62
CA LEU A 41 44.24 27.35 -19.65
C LEU A 41 42.76 27.10 -19.96
N VAL A 42 42.36 27.15 -21.24
CA VAL A 42 40.99 26.84 -21.67
C VAL A 42 40.61 25.40 -21.31
N TYR A 43 41.54 24.45 -21.52
CA TYR A 43 41.34 23.05 -21.15
C TYR A 43 41.19 22.86 -19.63
N ILE A 44 42.02 23.53 -18.82
CA ILE A 44 41.90 23.51 -17.35
C ILE A 44 40.56 24.09 -16.88
N MET A 45 40.13 25.23 -17.44
CA MET A 45 38.83 25.81 -17.12
C MET A 45 37.67 24.86 -17.44
N PHE A 46 37.77 24.14 -18.55
CA PHE A 46 36.77 23.14 -18.94
C PHE A 46 36.71 21.98 -17.93
N ILE A 47 37.86 21.46 -17.47
CA ILE A 47 37.89 20.42 -16.42
C ILE A 47 37.27 20.94 -15.12
N ILE A 48 37.61 22.15 -14.68
CA ILE A 48 37.06 22.74 -13.46
C ILE A 48 35.54 22.88 -13.57
N PHE A 49 35.03 23.32 -14.72
CA PHE A 49 33.60 23.40 -14.98
C PHE A 49 32.92 22.02 -14.90
N GLN A 50 33.52 20.98 -15.47
CA GLN A 50 32.97 19.62 -15.38
C GLN A 50 32.91 19.10 -13.94
N ILE A 51 33.96 19.35 -13.15
CA ILE A 51 33.99 18.97 -11.73
C ILE A 51 32.87 19.71 -10.98
N LEU A 52 32.76 21.03 -11.17
CA LEU A 52 31.72 21.84 -10.55
C LEU A 52 30.30 21.38 -10.93
N ALA A 53 30.06 21.10 -12.21
CA ALA A 53 28.76 20.61 -12.69
C ALA A 53 28.39 19.27 -12.02
N ARG A 54 29.34 18.33 -11.92
CA ARG A 54 29.13 17.03 -11.29
C ARG A 54 28.92 17.14 -9.78
N THR A 55 29.68 18.03 -9.11
CA THR A 55 29.49 18.32 -7.69
C THR A 55 28.12 18.94 -7.43
N ASN A 56 27.67 19.86 -8.29
CA ASN A 56 26.33 20.45 -8.16
C ASN A 56 25.22 19.40 -8.36
N GLU A 57 25.36 18.54 -9.37
CA GLU A 57 24.41 17.45 -9.62
C GLU A 57 24.33 16.48 -8.43
N LEU A 58 25.46 16.14 -7.80
CA LEU A 58 25.50 15.31 -6.59
C LEU A 58 24.82 15.99 -5.39
N ILE A 59 25.03 17.30 -5.21
CA ILE A 59 24.40 18.06 -4.13
C ILE A 59 22.88 18.11 -4.32
N GLU A 60 22.41 18.40 -5.54
CA GLU A 60 20.98 18.43 -5.84
C GLU A 60 20.33 17.05 -5.70
N LYS A 61 21.01 15.99 -6.17
CA LYS A 61 20.57 14.61 -6.00
C LYS A 61 20.42 14.24 -4.52
N ASN A 62 21.37 14.63 -3.67
CA ASN A 62 21.30 14.36 -2.23
C ASN A 62 20.15 15.13 -1.54
N LYS A 63 19.92 16.39 -1.92
CA LYS A 63 18.77 17.17 -1.41
C LYS A 63 17.43 16.53 -1.80
N VAL A 64 17.30 16.07 -3.04
CA VAL A 64 16.12 15.35 -3.52
C VAL A 64 15.93 14.05 -2.73
N LYS A 65 17.01 13.29 -2.50
CA LYS A 65 16.98 12.05 -1.72
C LYS A 65 16.48 12.28 -0.29
N GLU A 66 16.99 13.31 0.38
CA GLU A 66 16.60 13.68 1.74
C GLU A 66 15.11 14.04 1.83
N ILE A 67 14.61 14.87 0.90
CA ILE A 67 13.19 15.23 0.84
C ILE A 67 12.32 14.00 0.57
N LEU A 68 12.72 13.11 -0.33
CA LEU A 68 11.98 11.89 -0.63
C LEU A 68 11.88 10.99 0.62
N TYR A 69 12.95 10.84 1.40
CA TYR A 69 12.88 10.09 2.66
C TYR A 69 11.95 10.73 3.68
N CYS A 70 12.02 12.05 3.86
CA CYS A 70 11.08 12.74 4.76
C CYS A 70 9.63 12.55 4.31
N ILE A 71 9.35 12.63 2.99
CA ILE A 71 8.00 12.35 2.47
C ILE A 71 7.59 10.91 2.77
N ILE A 72 8.48 9.93 2.55
CA ILE A 72 8.18 8.52 2.78
C ILE A 72 7.80 8.27 4.24
N ASP A 73 8.59 8.79 5.18
CA ASP A 73 8.35 8.63 6.62
C ASP A 73 7.05 9.33 7.06
N THR A 74 6.80 10.53 6.55
CA THR A 74 5.60 11.30 6.92
C THR A 74 4.33 10.75 6.26
N VAL A 75 4.39 10.25 5.03
CA VAL A 75 3.20 9.92 4.20
C VAL A 75 2.92 8.40 4.19
N ASN A 76 3.79 7.62 4.82
CA ASN A 76 3.85 6.15 4.79
C ASN A 76 3.96 5.64 3.34
N GLY A 77 4.94 6.17 2.61
CA GLY A 77 5.20 5.87 1.20
C GLY A 77 4.83 6.99 0.22
N ILE A 78 5.44 6.95 -0.97
CA ILE A 78 5.23 7.95 -2.04
C ILE A 78 4.20 7.41 -3.03
N PRO A 79 3.03 8.08 -3.20
CA PRO A 79 2.07 7.70 -4.23
C PRO A 79 2.61 8.04 -5.62
N LEU A 80 2.75 7.03 -6.47
CA LEU A 80 3.34 7.13 -7.80
C LEU A 80 2.61 6.25 -8.80
N PHE A 81 2.65 6.63 -10.07
CA PHE A 81 2.17 5.83 -11.20
C PHE A 81 3.13 5.95 -12.38
N ASN A 82 3.21 4.88 -13.18
CA ASN A 82 3.97 4.91 -14.43
C ASN A 82 3.08 5.40 -15.57
N LYS A 83 3.55 6.40 -16.32
CA LYS A 83 2.91 6.88 -17.54
C LYS A 83 3.97 7.14 -18.59
N ASP A 84 3.86 6.48 -19.75
CA ASP A 84 4.77 6.64 -20.88
C ASP A 84 6.26 6.43 -20.49
N ASP A 85 6.54 5.35 -19.75
CA ASP A 85 7.85 4.99 -19.18
C ASP A 85 8.49 6.06 -18.26
N LYS A 86 7.65 6.93 -17.69
CA LYS A 86 8.05 7.93 -16.70
C LYS A 86 7.31 7.70 -15.38
N ILE A 87 8.07 7.82 -14.30
CA ILE A 87 7.56 7.80 -12.93
C ILE A 87 6.93 9.17 -12.65
N VAL A 88 5.64 9.19 -12.39
CA VAL A 88 4.89 10.39 -12.02
C VAL A 88 4.49 10.32 -10.56
N ILE A 89 4.92 11.30 -9.77
CA ILE A 89 4.58 11.44 -8.35
C ILE A 89 3.25 12.18 -8.21
N GLN A 90 2.33 11.65 -7.39
CA GLN A 90 1.03 12.27 -7.10
C GLN A 90 1.18 13.34 -6.01
N TRP A 91 1.66 14.52 -6.42
CA TRP A 91 1.93 15.65 -5.52
C TRP A 91 0.69 16.17 -4.78
N ASP A 92 -0.49 16.11 -5.41
CA ASP A 92 -1.78 16.46 -4.81
C ASP A 92 -2.09 15.60 -3.57
N VAL A 93 -1.86 14.29 -3.65
CA VAL A 93 -2.06 13.35 -2.54
C VAL A 93 -1.03 13.58 -1.43
N ILE A 94 0.22 13.85 -1.78
CA ILE A 94 1.30 14.15 -0.83
C ILE A 94 0.98 15.44 -0.08
N PHE A 95 0.64 16.53 -0.78
CA PHE A 95 0.34 17.80 -0.15
C PHE A 95 -0.88 17.73 0.78
N LYS A 96 -1.94 17.02 0.37
CA LYS A 96 -3.10 16.79 1.25
C LYS A 96 -2.70 16.08 2.54
N LYS A 97 -1.95 14.98 2.45
CA LYS A 97 -1.49 14.21 3.62
C LYS A 97 -0.53 15.01 4.53
N LEU A 98 0.32 15.86 3.95
CA LEU A 98 1.20 16.74 4.73
C LEU A 98 0.41 17.80 5.52
N ILE A 99 -0.65 18.35 4.93
CA ILE A 99 -1.55 19.30 5.61
C ILE A 99 -2.32 18.59 6.73
N ASP A 100 -2.87 17.40 6.46
CA ASP A 100 -3.63 16.61 7.44
C ASP A 100 -2.75 16.24 8.67
N LYS A 101 -1.47 15.95 8.44
CA LYS A 101 -0.47 15.66 9.50
C LYS A 101 0.20 16.90 10.10
N LYS A 102 -0.15 18.12 9.64
CA LYS A 102 0.40 19.42 10.08
C LYS A 102 1.92 19.57 9.87
N GLU A 103 2.48 18.92 8.85
CA GLU A 103 3.91 18.92 8.51
C GLU A 103 4.27 20.04 7.53
N TYR A 104 4.10 21.28 7.99
CA TYR A 104 4.28 22.49 7.16
C TYR A 104 5.74 22.75 6.75
N LEU A 105 6.71 22.29 7.55
CA LEU A 105 8.13 22.48 7.25
C LEU A 105 8.55 21.66 6.03
N LEU A 106 8.06 20.41 5.92
CA LEU A 106 8.29 19.55 4.77
C LEU A 106 7.58 20.08 3.53
N TYR A 107 6.34 20.58 3.70
CA TYR A 107 5.58 21.25 2.64
C TYR A 107 6.35 22.44 2.03
N ASP A 108 6.87 23.34 2.86
CA ASP A 108 7.64 24.51 2.42
C ASP A 108 8.95 24.10 1.73
N ASN A 109 9.61 23.04 2.22
CA ASN A 109 10.84 22.53 1.62
C ASN A 109 10.59 21.95 0.21
N ILE A 110 9.48 21.25 0.00
CA ILE A 110 9.09 20.74 -1.32
C ILE A 110 8.80 21.89 -2.29
N ILE A 111 8.09 22.93 -1.84
CA ILE A 111 7.80 24.11 -2.66
C ILE A 111 9.10 24.85 -3.05
N LYS A 112 10.02 25.03 -2.10
CA LYS A 112 11.32 25.66 -2.35
C LYS A 112 12.16 24.91 -3.39
N LEU A 113 12.17 23.57 -3.33
CA LEU A 113 12.90 22.74 -4.29
C LEU A 113 12.20 22.65 -5.67
N LYS A 114 10.89 22.92 -5.70
CA LYS A 114 9.96 22.74 -6.83
C LYS A 114 9.75 21.27 -7.19
N THR A 115 8.49 20.87 -7.30
CA THR A 115 8.07 19.49 -7.65
C THR A 115 8.66 19.00 -8.97
N LYS A 116 8.74 19.87 -9.98
CA LYS A 116 9.37 19.56 -11.29
C LYS A 116 10.83 19.11 -11.19
N THR A 117 11.59 19.67 -10.25
CA THR A 117 13.00 19.32 -10.02
C THR A 117 13.09 17.91 -9.44
N ILE A 118 12.21 17.60 -8.48
CA ILE A 118 12.13 16.27 -7.86
C ILE A 118 11.74 15.22 -8.91
N ASP A 119 10.69 15.49 -9.71
CA ASP A 119 10.26 14.60 -10.78
C ASP A 119 11.37 14.34 -11.79
N HIS A 120 12.15 15.36 -12.16
CA HIS A 120 13.28 15.23 -13.06
C HIS A 120 14.35 14.27 -12.53
N TYR A 121 14.77 14.46 -11.27
CA TYR A 121 15.80 13.63 -10.65
C TYR A 121 15.32 12.20 -10.37
N VAL A 122 14.04 12.02 -10.03
CA VAL A 122 13.44 10.69 -9.82
C VAL A 122 13.36 9.91 -11.13
N ASN A 123 12.99 10.56 -12.24
CA ASN A 123 12.96 9.92 -13.56
C ASN A 123 14.36 9.61 -14.10
N GLN A 124 15.35 10.47 -13.84
CA GLN A 124 16.74 10.19 -14.24
C GLN A 124 17.42 9.15 -13.36
N TYR A 125 17.05 9.07 -12.08
CA TYR A 125 17.63 8.17 -11.11
C TYR A 125 16.54 7.47 -10.28
N PRO A 126 15.82 6.47 -10.86
CA PRO A 126 14.78 5.73 -10.15
C PRO A 126 15.25 5.08 -8.85
N SER A 127 16.54 4.77 -8.76
CA SER A 127 17.20 4.28 -7.54
C SER A 127 17.06 5.20 -6.33
N LEU A 128 16.71 6.47 -6.52
CA LEU A 128 16.43 7.40 -5.43
C LEU A 128 15.19 7.01 -4.62
N LEU A 129 14.27 6.25 -5.22
CA LEU A 129 13.07 5.72 -4.57
C LEU A 129 13.32 4.36 -3.89
N ILE A 130 14.43 3.70 -4.20
CA ILE A 130 14.75 2.37 -3.68
C ILE A 130 15.51 2.55 -2.37
N ASN A 131 14.80 2.43 -1.26
CA ASN A 131 15.40 2.08 0.02
C ASN A 131 15.24 0.58 0.22
N SER A 132 16.27 -0.09 0.75
CA SER A 132 16.27 -1.53 1.07
C SER A 132 15.28 -1.92 2.19
N SER A 133 14.34 -1.05 2.53
CA SER A 133 13.41 -1.17 3.64
C SER A 133 11.95 -0.93 3.28
N ILE A 134 11.60 -0.62 2.02
CA ILE A 134 10.23 -0.16 1.71
C ILE A 134 9.71 -0.73 0.39
N GLU A 135 8.57 -1.40 0.47
CA GLU A 135 7.76 -1.92 -0.63
C GLU A 135 7.19 -0.79 -1.50
N MET A 136 7.33 -0.95 -2.82
CA MET A 136 6.61 -0.14 -3.80
C MET A 136 5.11 -0.48 -3.73
N LEU A 137 4.30 0.39 -3.11
CA LEU A 137 2.84 0.28 -3.18
C LEU A 137 2.35 0.78 -4.54
N GLU A 138 2.39 -0.10 -5.54
CA GLU A 138 1.71 0.10 -6.81
C GLU A 138 0.19 0.10 -6.55
N ARG A 139 -0.44 1.27 -6.56
CA ARG A 139 -1.91 1.37 -6.43
C ARG A 139 -2.56 0.73 -7.65
N LYS A 140 -3.06 -0.51 -7.51
CA LYS A 140 -4.04 -1.13 -8.41
C LYS A 140 -5.38 -0.38 -8.35
N ASN A 141 -5.43 0.84 -8.90
CA ASN A 141 -6.70 1.43 -9.28
C ASN A 141 -6.93 1.19 -10.77
N LYS A 142 -7.93 0.35 -11.06
CA LYS A 142 -8.58 0.21 -12.37
C LYS A 142 -8.93 1.60 -12.92
N ILE A 143 -8.07 2.17 -13.75
CA ILE A 143 -8.51 3.14 -14.74
C ILE A 143 -8.81 2.33 -16.00
N ASN A 144 -10.08 2.25 -16.32
CA ASN A 144 -10.61 1.56 -17.49
C ASN A 144 -10.16 2.31 -18.77
N THR A 145 -8.99 1.97 -19.30
CA THR A 145 -8.58 2.37 -20.66
C THR A 145 -8.98 1.30 -21.67
N LYS A 146 -10.29 0.98 -21.72
CA LYS A 146 -10.80 0.33 -22.92
C LYS A 146 -10.74 1.33 -24.07
N SER A 147 -10.10 0.85 -25.14
CA SER A 147 -10.12 1.32 -26.53
C SER A 147 -8.81 1.97 -27.02
N ILE A 148 -8.15 1.15 -27.84
CA ILE A 148 -7.26 1.48 -28.96
C ILE A 148 -5.76 1.32 -28.67
N VAL A 149 -5.33 0.06 -28.75
CA VAL A 149 -4.00 -0.27 -29.29
C VAL A 149 -4.15 -0.40 -30.80
N LYS A 150 -3.41 0.41 -31.56
CA LYS A 150 -2.99 0.09 -32.93
C LYS A 150 -1.47 0.20 -32.98
N GLY A 151 -0.86 -0.84 -33.54
CA GLY A 151 0.50 -1.26 -33.23
C GLY A 151 1.61 -0.48 -33.91
N ILE A 152 2.79 -0.60 -33.32
CA ILE A 152 4.06 -0.78 -34.02
C ILE A 152 4.81 -1.84 -33.18
N GLU A 153 5.14 -2.98 -33.80
CA GLU A 153 6.01 -3.99 -33.18
C GLU A 153 7.41 -3.38 -33.00
N PRO A 154 8.01 -3.40 -31.78
CA PRO A 154 9.39 -3.05 -31.62
C PRO A 154 10.28 -4.24 -32.01
N ASP A 155 11.31 -3.95 -32.81
CA ASP A 155 12.35 -4.89 -33.25
C ASP A 155 12.95 -5.68 -32.07
N PRO A 156 13.17 -7.00 -32.20
CA PRO A 156 13.52 -7.88 -31.08
C PRO A 156 15.01 -7.85 -30.69
N LYS A 157 15.66 -6.68 -30.65
CA LYS A 157 17.13 -6.63 -30.45
C LYS A 157 17.71 -5.69 -29.38
N GLU A 158 16.89 -5.03 -28.58
CA GLU A 158 17.44 -4.23 -27.46
C GLU A 158 16.68 -4.52 -26.18
N LEU A 159 17.17 -5.51 -25.41
CA LEU A 159 17.22 -5.55 -23.94
C LEU A 159 17.56 -6.98 -23.48
N SER A 160 18.82 -7.38 -23.67
CA SER A 160 19.38 -8.54 -22.96
C SER A 160 20.80 -8.20 -22.50
N GLY A 161 20.90 -7.21 -21.64
CA GLY A 161 22.05 -7.07 -20.75
C GLY A 161 21.68 -7.71 -19.42
N GLU A 162 22.03 -8.97 -19.23
CA GLU A 162 21.88 -9.63 -17.93
C GLU A 162 22.67 -8.83 -16.89
N LEU A 163 21.97 -8.29 -15.89
CA LEU A 163 22.56 -7.78 -14.68
C LEU A 163 23.30 -8.94 -14.01
N ASN A 164 24.64 -8.90 -14.05
CA ASN A 164 25.50 -9.88 -13.41
C ASN A 164 25.46 -9.66 -11.88
N LEU A 165 24.35 -10.04 -11.26
CA LEU A 165 24.19 -10.18 -9.80
C LEU A 165 25.01 -11.39 -9.34
N SER A 166 25.74 -11.27 -8.23
CA SER A 166 26.47 -12.41 -7.66
C SER A 166 25.51 -13.57 -7.39
N GLU A 167 25.99 -14.82 -7.51
CA GLU A 167 25.17 -16.03 -7.30
C GLU A 167 24.46 -16.03 -5.95
N GLU A 168 25.04 -15.39 -4.93
CA GLU A 168 24.41 -15.18 -3.63
C GLU A 168 23.11 -14.37 -3.72
N PHE A 169 23.07 -13.27 -4.49
CA PHE A 169 21.84 -12.47 -4.63
C PHE A 169 20.77 -13.14 -5.48
N LYS A 170 21.13 -14.07 -6.38
CA LYS A 170 20.15 -14.81 -7.20
C LYS A 170 19.29 -15.77 -6.37
N ASN A 171 19.79 -16.22 -5.22
CA ASN A 171 19.10 -17.21 -4.40
C ASN A 171 18.33 -16.62 -3.22
N ILE A 172 18.50 -15.33 -2.92
CA ILE A 172 17.78 -14.68 -1.82
C ILE A 172 16.32 -14.47 -2.23
N LEU A 173 15.40 -14.99 -1.42
CA LEU A 173 13.96 -14.80 -1.57
C LEU A 173 13.51 -13.53 -0.86
N PHE A 174 12.58 -12.83 -1.48
CA PHE A 174 11.92 -11.64 -0.95
C PHE A 174 10.40 -11.81 -1.06
N ILE A 175 9.68 -11.17 -0.14
CA ILE A 175 8.22 -11.09 -0.21
C ILE A 175 7.85 -10.14 -1.34
N LYS A 176 7.17 -10.67 -2.36
CA LYS A 176 6.61 -9.88 -3.48
C LYS A 176 5.21 -9.38 -3.17
N TYR A 177 4.44 -10.20 -2.45
CA TYR A 177 3.05 -9.93 -2.14
C TYR A 177 2.68 -10.62 -0.83
N LEU A 178 1.97 -9.91 0.02
CA LEU A 178 1.43 -10.42 1.27
C LEU A 178 0.00 -9.92 1.44
N SER A 179 -0.85 -10.84 1.88
CA SER A 179 -2.26 -10.62 2.17
C SER A 179 -2.68 -11.56 3.30
N SER A 180 -3.92 -11.43 3.80
CA SER A 180 -4.43 -12.23 4.92
C SER A 180 -4.37 -13.75 4.69
N SER A 181 -4.44 -14.22 3.43
CA SER A 181 -4.44 -15.65 3.09
C SER A 181 -3.39 -16.09 2.06
N LYS A 182 -2.60 -15.15 1.51
CA LYS A 182 -1.61 -15.43 0.47
C LYS A 182 -0.30 -14.69 0.70
N LEU A 183 0.80 -15.41 0.53
CA LEU A 183 2.17 -14.90 0.53
C LEU A 183 2.87 -15.35 -0.76
N THR A 184 3.43 -14.41 -1.52
CA THR A 184 4.24 -14.71 -2.71
C THR A 184 5.68 -14.36 -2.45
N LEU A 185 6.59 -15.32 -2.66
CA LEU A 185 8.04 -15.10 -2.55
C LEU A 185 8.68 -15.15 -3.94
N THR A 186 9.64 -14.26 -4.18
CA THR A 186 10.39 -14.19 -5.45
C THR A 186 11.86 -13.88 -5.18
N ASN A 187 12.75 -14.30 -6.06
CA ASN A 187 14.09 -13.73 -6.12
C ASN A 187 14.15 -12.52 -7.07
N PHE A 188 15.29 -11.84 -7.11
CA PHE A 188 15.48 -10.57 -7.84
C PHE A 188 15.21 -10.65 -9.34
N ASP A 189 15.59 -11.75 -9.99
CA ASP A 189 15.37 -11.96 -11.42
C ASP A 189 14.04 -12.69 -11.72
N SER A 190 13.21 -12.94 -10.69
CA SER A 190 11.96 -13.69 -10.77
C SER A 190 12.09 -15.11 -11.33
N SER A 191 13.29 -15.70 -11.33
CA SER A 191 13.51 -17.09 -11.74
C SER A 191 13.03 -18.11 -10.69
N ILE A 192 12.94 -17.71 -9.43
CA ILE A 192 12.38 -18.50 -8.33
C ILE A 192 11.09 -17.80 -7.87
N TYR A 193 9.97 -18.52 -7.94
CA TYR A 193 8.65 -17.98 -7.62
C TYR A 193 7.85 -18.99 -6.78
N PHE A 194 7.44 -18.58 -5.59
CA PHE A 194 6.59 -19.34 -4.69
C PHE A 194 5.26 -18.63 -4.50
N ASP A 195 4.15 -19.35 -4.68
CA ASP A 195 2.85 -18.92 -4.19
C ASP A 195 2.48 -19.77 -2.98
N ILE A 196 2.36 -19.14 -1.82
CA ILE A 196 2.05 -19.77 -0.54
C ILE A 196 0.63 -19.34 -0.13
N LEU A 197 -0.24 -20.30 0.12
CA LEU A 197 -1.66 -20.10 0.42
C LEU A 197 -2.00 -20.72 1.76
N ILE A 198 -2.70 -19.95 2.59
CA ILE A 198 -3.46 -20.46 3.73
C ILE A 198 -4.80 -20.94 3.20
N ASN A 199 -5.08 -22.22 3.39
CA ASN A 199 -6.41 -22.77 3.13
C ASN A 199 -7.13 -22.93 4.46
N ASP A 200 -8.37 -22.47 4.50
CA ASP A 200 -9.24 -22.72 5.65
C ASP A 200 -9.66 -24.18 5.69
N GLU A 201 -9.62 -24.77 6.88
CA GLU A 201 -9.92 -26.18 7.12
C GLU A 201 -10.98 -26.28 8.21
N TYR A 202 -12.17 -26.72 7.84
CA TYR A 202 -13.34 -26.76 8.73
C TYR A 202 -13.76 -28.18 9.12
N GLU A 203 -13.02 -29.20 8.68
CA GLU A 203 -13.42 -30.61 8.87
C GLU A 203 -12.28 -31.44 9.45
N PRO A 204 -12.49 -32.28 10.47
CA PRO A 204 -11.43 -33.11 11.00
C PRO A 204 -10.79 -34.05 9.95
N PRO A 205 -9.52 -34.46 10.10
CA PRO A 205 -8.86 -35.32 9.13
C PRO A 205 -9.56 -36.69 9.11
N GLY A 206 -9.97 -37.16 7.92
CA GLY A 206 -10.67 -38.45 7.80
C GLY A 206 -12.15 -38.41 8.17
N TYR A 207 -12.74 -37.22 8.27
CA TYR A 207 -14.17 -36.98 8.49
C TYR A 207 -15.09 -37.92 7.67
N GLU A 208 -14.82 -38.08 6.37
CA GLU A 208 -15.58 -38.99 5.49
C GLU A 208 -15.53 -40.47 5.90
N LYS A 209 -14.40 -40.91 6.46
CA LYS A 209 -14.21 -42.30 6.92
C LYS A 209 -14.78 -42.54 8.31
N LEU A 210 -14.86 -41.49 9.12
CA LEU A 210 -15.31 -41.54 10.52
C LEU A 210 -16.80 -41.23 10.68
N GLY A 211 -17.46 -40.71 9.63
CA GLY A 211 -18.90 -40.43 9.65
C GLY A 211 -19.29 -39.37 10.69
N ILE A 212 -18.38 -38.44 10.98
CA ILE A 212 -18.66 -37.27 11.83
C ILE A 212 -19.63 -36.37 11.04
N GLU A 213 -20.43 -35.50 11.65
CA GLU A 213 -21.25 -34.48 10.95
C GLU A 213 -20.49 -33.15 10.87
N PRO A 214 -20.65 -32.33 9.81
CA PRO A 214 -19.86 -31.10 9.65
C PRO A 214 -20.33 -30.14 10.75
N ASP A 215 -19.41 -29.72 11.60
CA ASP A 215 -19.69 -28.84 12.74
C ASP A 215 -18.96 -27.51 12.49
N ASP A 216 -19.72 -26.41 12.52
CA ASP A 216 -19.25 -25.06 12.28
C ASP A 216 -18.27 -24.55 13.34
N ARG A 217 -18.19 -25.24 14.49
CA ARG A 217 -17.27 -24.95 15.59
C ARG A 217 -15.85 -25.45 15.36
N TYR A 218 -15.59 -26.18 14.27
CA TYR A 218 -14.24 -26.51 13.85
C TYR A 218 -13.65 -25.33 13.08
N ASP A 219 -12.50 -24.84 13.55
CA ASP A 219 -11.71 -23.87 12.80
C ASP A 219 -10.26 -24.34 12.71
N GLY A 220 -9.70 -24.22 11.52
CA GLY A 220 -8.41 -24.79 11.18
C GLY A 220 -7.84 -24.19 9.91
N PHE A 221 -6.59 -24.51 9.65
CA PHE A 221 -5.93 -24.11 8.42
C PHE A 221 -4.83 -25.09 8.00
N SER A 222 -4.46 -25.02 6.73
CA SER A 222 -3.27 -25.64 6.18
C SER A 222 -2.48 -24.61 5.37
N LEU A 223 -1.15 -24.76 5.32
CA LEU A 223 -0.28 -23.86 4.54
C LEU A 223 0.35 -24.66 3.40
N VAL A 224 0.08 -24.23 2.17
CA VAL A 224 0.54 -24.92 0.97
C VAL A 224 1.36 -23.96 0.13
N ALA A 225 2.55 -24.39 -0.30
CA ALA A 225 3.39 -23.69 -1.24
C ALA A 225 3.38 -24.35 -2.63
N TYR A 226 3.29 -23.53 -3.67
CA TYR A 226 3.40 -23.94 -5.06
C TYR A 226 4.72 -23.46 -5.64
N TYR A 227 5.54 -24.38 -6.14
CA TYR A 227 6.84 -24.09 -6.74
C TYR A 227 7.13 -25.08 -7.87
N LYS A 228 7.53 -24.59 -9.05
CA LYS A 228 7.85 -25.41 -10.24
C LYS A 228 6.78 -26.48 -10.54
N ASP A 229 5.51 -26.08 -10.52
CA ASP A 229 4.34 -26.96 -10.73
C ASP A 229 4.17 -28.09 -9.70
N GLN A 230 4.91 -28.05 -8.58
CA GLN A 230 4.77 -28.97 -7.46
C GLN A 230 4.08 -28.30 -6.27
N LYS A 231 3.26 -29.08 -5.57
CA LYS A 231 2.57 -28.69 -4.34
C LYS A 231 3.37 -29.21 -3.15
N TYR A 232 3.76 -28.32 -2.25
CA TYR A 232 4.43 -28.63 -0.98
C TYR A 232 3.52 -28.23 0.17
N VAL A 233 3.30 -29.15 1.10
CA VAL A 233 2.52 -28.86 2.32
C VAL A 233 3.53 -28.40 3.38
N MET A 234 3.52 -27.10 3.68
CA MET A 234 4.41 -26.53 4.69
C MET A 234 3.81 -26.68 6.09
N VAL A 235 2.49 -26.47 6.23
CA VAL A 235 1.78 -26.74 7.49
C VAL A 235 0.76 -27.81 7.18
N PRO A 236 0.85 -29.01 7.80
CA PRO A 236 -0.18 -30.02 7.66
C PRO A 236 -1.50 -29.49 8.22
N ARG A 237 -2.61 -30.15 7.89
CA ARG A 237 -3.94 -29.75 8.36
C ARG A 237 -3.99 -29.68 9.88
N THR A 238 -4.16 -28.48 10.44
CA THR A 238 -4.28 -28.24 11.89
C THR A 238 -5.66 -27.67 12.18
N MET A 239 -6.31 -28.16 13.24
CA MET A 239 -7.65 -27.75 13.64
C MET A 239 -7.79 -27.69 15.14
N VAL A 240 -8.65 -26.78 15.58
CA VAL A 240 -9.12 -26.66 16.96
C VAL A 240 -10.64 -26.71 16.98
N PHE A 241 -11.21 -27.13 18.10
CA PHE A 241 -12.66 -27.21 18.30
C PHE A 241 -13.10 -26.18 19.34
N GLY A 242 -14.18 -25.45 19.03
CA GLY A 242 -14.77 -24.48 19.95
C GLY A 242 -13.94 -23.21 20.16
N LYS A 243 -12.93 -22.99 19.31
CA LYS A 243 -12.11 -21.78 19.26
C LYS A 243 -11.91 -21.36 17.81
N ARG A 244 -11.76 -20.06 17.55
CA ARG A 244 -11.36 -19.51 16.24
C ARG A 244 -9.88 -19.17 16.26
N ILE A 245 -9.20 -19.44 15.15
CA ILE A 245 -7.78 -19.13 14.96
C ILE A 245 -7.65 -17.83 14.16
N ASP A 246 -6.91 -16.87 14.69
CA ASP A 246 -6.48 -15.68 13.93
C ASP A 246 -5.35 -16.07 12.96
N LYS A 247 -5.76 -16.61 11.80
CA LYS A 247 -4.87 -17.13 10.74
C LYS A 247 -4.00 -16.04 10.13
N GLU A 248 -4.53 -14.82 10.02
CA GLU A 248 -3.81 -13.68 9.50
C GLU A 248 -2.66 -13.29 10.45
N LYS A 249 -2.95 -13.14 11.75
CA LYS A 249 -1.92 -12.87 12.76
C LYS A 249 -0.93 -14.03 12.89
N TRP A 250 -1.37 -15.28 12.74
CA TRP A 250 -0.48 -16.44 12.67
C TRP A 250 0.48 -16.33 11.48
N LEU A 251 -0.03 -15.99 10.28
CA LEU A 251 0.78 -15.82 9.07
C LEU A 251 1.88 -14.79 9.30
N TYR A 252 1.53 -13.58 9.77
CA TYR A 252 2.48 -12.50 9.99
C TYR A 252 3.56 -12.86 11.01
N ARG A 253 3.20 -13.55 12.10
CA ARG A 253 4.18 -13.97 13.13
C ARG A 253 5.14 -15.05 12.64
N ASN A 254 4.78 -15.82 11.61
CA ASN A 254 5.56 -16.95 11.14
C ASN A 254 6.26 -16.70 9.79
N ILE A 255 6.25 -15.48 9.25
CA ILE A 255 6.88 -15.13 7.97
C ILE A 255 8.33 -15.62 7.88
N ASP A 256 9.15 -15.37 8.90
CA ASP A 256 10.57 -15.79 8.89
C ASP A 256 10.74 -17.31 8.80
N ARG A 257 9.84 -18.07 9.44
CA ARG A 257 9.84 -19.54 9.37
C ARG A 257 9.39 -20.02 7.99
N ILE A 258 8.37 -19.37 7.43
CA ILE A 258 7.85 -19.68 6.09
C ILE A 258 8.91 -19.38 5.02
N MET A 259 9.65 -18.28 5.15
CA MET A 259 10.76 -17.95 4.26
C MET A 259 11.85 -19.03 4.29
N LYS A 260 12.28 -19.47 5.48
CA LYS A 260 13.25 -20.57 5.62
C LYS A 260 12.74 -21.88 4.98
N CYS A 261 11.46 -22.19 5.14
CA CYS A 261 10.86 -23.37 4.50
C CYS A 261 10.89 -23.25 2.97
N ALA A 262 10.60 -22.07 2.42
CA ALA A 262 10.70 -21.83 0.98
C ALA A 262 12.14 -21.91 0.45
N GLU A 263 13.13 -21.41 1.21
CA GLU A 263 14.55 -21.56 0.92
C GLU A 263 14.95 -23.05 0.89
N ASN A 264 14.50 -23.82 1.88
CA ASN A 264 14.76 -25.27 1.93
C ASN A 264 14.12 -26.01 0.75
N ILE A 265 12.89 -25.66 0.35
CA ILE A 265 12.25 -26.22 -0.85
C ILE A 265 13.02 -25.85 -2.11
N ALA A 266 13.45 -24.59 -2.26
CA ALA A 266 14.24 -24.14 -3.40
C ALA A 266 15.59 -24.88 -3.49
N ALA A 267 16.19 -25.20 -2.34
CA ALA A 267 17.43 -25.97 -2.21
C ALA A 267 17.24 -27.50 -2.32
N GLY A 268 15.99 -28.00 -2.40
CA GLY A 268 15.69 -29.44 -2.47
C GLY A 268 15.85 -30.20 -1.15
N ILE A 269 15.86 -29.48 -0.01
CA ILE A 269 15.97 -30.05 1.34
C ILE A 269 14.56 -30.41 1.83
N GLN A 270 14.39 -31.62 2.39
CA GLN A 270 13.09 -32.12 2.87
C GLN A 270 12.63 -31.56 4.24
N ASP A 271 13.29 -30.52 4.74
CA ASP A 271 13.01 -29.90 6.03
C ASP A 271 12.22 -28.60 5.83
N TYR A 272 10.94 -28.71 5.49
CA TYR A 272 10.07 -27.56 5.19
C TYR A 272 8.70 -27.64 5.87
N GLU A 273 8.51 -28.62 6.77
CA GLU A 273 7.28 -28.79 7.54
C GLU A 273 7.34 -27.98 8.84
N ILE A 274 6.30 -27.18 9.08
CA ILE A 274 6.07 -26.40 10.29
C ILE A 274 5.01 -27.14 11.10
N ILE A 275 5.41 -27.67 12.26
CA ILE A 275 4.49 -28.28 13.22
C ILE A 275 3.83 -27.16 14.02
N VAL A 276 2.50 -27.10 13.96
CA VAL A 276 1.67 -26.18 14.74
C VAL A 276 0.99 -26.98 15.83
N ASP A 277 1.35 -26.72 17.08
CA ASP A 277 0.71 -27.29 18.27
C ASP A 277 -0.26 -26.30 18.92
N GLU A 278 -1.16 -26.79 19.78
CA GLU A 278 -2.14 -25.93 20.48
C GLU A 278 -1.48 -24.84 21.33
N LEU A 279 -0.29 -25.11 21.89
CA LEU A 279 0.51 -24.14 22.65
C LEU A 279 0.99 -22.97 21.78
N SER A 280 1.42 -23.24 20.54
CA SER A 280 1.82 -22.21 19.58
C SER A 280 0.66 -21.30 19.13
N LEU A 281 -0.58 -21.74 19.35
CA LEU A 281 -1.80 -21.01 19.00
C LEU A 281 -2.43 -20.29 20.20
N GLU A 282 -1.91 -20.41 21.42
CA GLU A 282 -2.55 -19.89 22.65
C GLU A 282 -2.91 -18.39 22.55
N ASP A 283 -1.99 -17.55 22.05
CA ASP A 283 -2.18 -16.10 21.85
C ASP A 283 -2.93 -15.71 20.55
N LEU A 284 -3.34 -16.71 19.79
CA LEU A 284 -3.93 -16.61 18.45
C LEU A 284 -5.33 -17.22 18.40
N MET A 285 -5.81 -17.78 19.51
CA MET A 285 -7.14 -18.35 19.62
C MET A 285 -8.08 -17.40 20.35
N THR A 286 -9.28 -17.26 19.82
CA THR A 286 -10.42 -16.68 20.53
C THR A 286 -11.47 -17.76 20.76
N ASP A 287 -12.24 -17.64 21.84
CA ASP A 287 -13.34 -18.59 22.07
C ASP A 287 -14.35 -18.49 20.91
N TYR A 288 -14.89 -19.64 20.50
CA TYR A 288 -15.95 -19.68 19.50
C TYR A 288 -17.21 -19.12 20.13
N HIS A 289 -17.46 -17.83 19.89
CA HIS A 289 -18.78 -17.27 20.02
C HIS A 289 -19.57 -17.79 18.81
N GLY A 290 -20.52 -18.70 19.04
CA GLY A 290 -21.57 -18.95 18.05
C GLY A 290 -22.24 -17.63 17.68
N ASP A 291 -22.96 -17.58 16.56
CA ASP A 291 -23.79 -16.43 16.13
C ASP A 291 -24.98 -16.16 17.09
N ASP A 292 -24.73 -16.16 18.39
CA ASP A 292 -25.56 -15.66 19.49
C ASP A 292 -24.93 -14.38 20.08
N THR A 293 -24.27 -13.57 19.26
CA THR A 293 -24.24 -12.13 19.52
C THR A 293 -25.44 -11.54 18.81
N GLU A 294 -26.43 -11.14 19.61
CA GLU A 294 -27.58 -10.32 19.25
C GLU A 294 -27.35 -9.49 17.99
N THR A 295 -27.73 -10.03 16.83
CA THR A 295 -27.80 -9.25 15.61
C THR A 295 -28.93 -8.27 15.80
N ILE A 296 -28.60 -7.06 16.28
CA ILE A 296 -29.51 -5.94 16.27
C ILE A 296 -30.03 -5.83 14.84
N PRO A 297 -31.35 -5.98 14.63
CA PRO A 297 -31.92 -6.05 13.29
C PRO A 297 -31.67 -4.75 12.51
N PRO A 298 -31.81 -4.77 11.18
CA PRO A 298 -31.87 -3.54 10.42
C PRO A 298 -33.01 -2.66 10.95
N PHE A 299 -32.67 -1.43 11.32
CA PHE A 299 -33.65 -0.40 11.67
C PHE A 299 -34.24 0.19 10.40
N TYR A 300 -35.52 0.56 10.46
CA TYR A 300 -36.20 1.35 9.44
C TYR A 300 -36.98 2.47 10.11
N PHE A 301 -37.16 3.57 9.39
CA PHE A 301 -38.00 4.67 9.84
C PHE A 301 -39.47 4.26 9.88
N GLU A 302 -40.11 4.42 11.03
CA GLU A 302 -41.53 4.11 11.22
C GLU A 302 -42.40 5.36 11.09
N CYS A 303 -42.18 6.34 11.98
CA CYS A 303 -43.01 7.54 12.04
C CYS A 303 -42.31 8.70 12.78
N ILE A 304 -42.99 9.86 12.80
CA ILE A 304 -42.67 10.98 13.68
C ILE A 304 -43.77 11.07 14.73
N GLU A 305 -43.41 10.98 16.00
CA GLU A 305 -44.33 11.08 17.14
C GLU A 305 -43.68 11.91 18.25
N ASP A 306 -44.42 12.84 18.86
CA ASP A 306 -43.95 13.70 19.96
C ASP A 306 -42.59 14.39 19.73
N ASN A 307 -42.33 14.83 18.49
CA ASN A 307 -41.06 15.42 18.02
C ASN A 307 -39.86 14.45 17.95
N TYR A 308 -40.10 13.15 18.07
CA TYR A 308 -39.10 12.11 17.81
C TYR A 308 -39.30 11.47 16.44
N MET A 309 -38.20 11.22 15.75
CA MET A 309 -38.13 10.27 14.64
C MET A 309 -37.93 8.87 15.22
N ILE A 310 -38.93 8.01 15.04
CA ILE A 310 -38.94 6.65 15.56
C ILE A 310 -38.42 5.69 14.50
N PHE A 311 -37.41 4.91 14.87
CA PHE A 311 -36.85 3.84 14.06
C PHE A 311 -37.12 2.50 14.73
N THR A 312 -37.55 1.52 13.95
CA THR A 312 -37.95 0.21 14.46
C THR A 312 -37.12 -0.89 13.82
N GLY A 313 -36.70 -1.86 14.62
CA GLY A 313 -35.94 -3.02 14.22
C GLY A 313 -36.81 -4.27 14.24
N LEU A 314 -36.93 -4.95 13.10
CA LEU A 314 -37.69 -6.19 12.99
C LEU A 314 -36.76 -7.39 12.87
N LYS A 315 -37.03 -8.43 13.66
CA LYS A 315 -36.46 -9.78 13.47
C LYS A 315 -37.62 -10.74 13.24
N GLU A 316 -37.59 -11.46 12.12
CA GLU A 316 -38.64 -12.41 11.73
C GLU A 316 -40.08 -11.83 11.73
N GLY A 317 -40.21 -10.53 11.38
CA GLY A 317 -41.51 -9.84 11.33
C GLY A 317 -42.09 -9.43 12.68
N LYS A 318 -41.34 -9.62 13.78
CA LYS A 318 -41.66 -9.09 15.10
C LYS A 318 -40.76 -7.91 15.45
N GLU A 319 -41.33 -6.93 16.13
CA GLU A 319 -40.60 -5.81 16.69
C GLU A 319 -39.69 -6.31 17.80
N VAL A 320 -38.38 -6.07 17.66
CA VAL A 320 -37.38 -6.45 18.66
C VAL A 320 -36.52 -5.27 19.12
N ALA A 321 -36.62 -4.11 18.44
CA ALA A 321 -35.93 -2.91 18.85
C ALA A 321 -36.66 -1.63 18.41
N LYS A 322 -36.56 -0.56 19.21
CA LYS A 322 -37.02 0.79 18.86
C LYS A 322 -35.97 1.83 19.24
N ALA A 323 -35.77 2.84 18.42
CA ALA A 323 -34.84 3.94 18.69
C ALA A 323 -35.54 5.28 18.44
N TYR A 324 -35.34 6.21 19.37
CA TYR A 324 -35.99 7.52 19.37
C TYR A 324 -34.95 8.60 19.13
N CYS A 325 -35.08 9.29 18.01
CA CYS A 325 -34.13 10.32 17.59
C CYS A 325 -34.77 11.71 17.60
N THR A 326 -34.08 12.73 18.12
CA THR A 326 -34.46 14.13 17.98
C THR A 326 -33.86 14.73 16.71
N PHE A 327 -34.47 15.81 16.24
CA PHE A 327 -34.05 16.58 15.08
C PHE A 327 -33.84 18.04 15.50
N ASP A 328 -32.59 18.50 15.44
CA ASP A 328 -32.20 19.88 15.75
C ASP A 328 -31.73 20.59 14.47
N ALA A 329 -32.45 21.63 14.05
CA ALA A 329 -32.14 22.39 12.83
C ALA A 329 -31.54 23.77 13.16
N ASN A 330 -30.48 24.13 12.43
CA ASN A 330 -29.85 25.45 12.44
C ASN A 330 -29.92 26.11 11.05
N HIS A 331 -29.50 27.38 10.94
CA HIS A 331 -29.60 28.16 9.70
C HIS A 331 -28.85 27.59 8.48
N SER A 332 -27.90 26.67 8.67
CA SER A 332 -27.09 26.08 7.59
C SER A 332 -27.15 24.55 7.54
N GLY A 333 -27.87 23.89 8.46
CA GLY A 333 -27.80 22.44 8.57
C GLY A 333 -28.68 21.88 9.67
N PHE A 334 -28.60 20.57 9.87
CA PHE A 334 -29.34 19.88 10.91
C PHE A 334 -28.52 18.75 11.53
N GLU A 335 -28.86 18.41 12.77
CA GLU A 335 -28.32 17.30 13.53
C GLU A 335 -29.46 16.35 13.93
N ILE A 336 -29.21 15.05 13.80
CA ILE A 336 -30.07 13.99 14.30
C ILE A 336 -29.34 13.32 15.45
N LYS A 337 -29.99 13.21 16.61
CA LYS A 337 -29.44 12.55 17.80
C LYS A 337 -30.37 11.48 18.29
N MET A 338 -29.88 10.27 18.54
CA MET A 338 -30.59 9.26 19.30
C MET A 338 -30.55 9.65 20.78
N VAL A 339 -31.69 9.62 21.46
CA VAL A 339 -31.81 10.00 22.88
C VAL A 339 -32.10 8.79 23.77
N LYS A 340 -32.81 7.80 23.21
CA LYS A 340 -33.08 6.53 23.87
C LYS A 340 -33.35 5.43 22.85
N TYR A 341 -33.14 4.18 23.26
CA TYR A 341 -33.56 3.01 22.51
C TYR A 341 -34.10 1.92 23.45
N GLU A 342 -34.91 1.02 22.90
CA GLU A 342 -35.56 -0.09 23.57
C GLU A 342 -35.17 -1.37 22.83
N LEU A 343 -34.70 -2.39 23.57
CA LEU A 343 -34.43 -3.73 23.05
C LEU A 343 -35.36 -4.73 23.71
N ILE A 344 -36.02 -5.56 22.91
CA ILE A 344 -36.89 -6.63 23.41
C ILE A 344 -36.11 -7.94 23.30
N ILE A 345 -35.50 -8.33 24.43
CA ILE A 345 -34.73 -9.57 24.56
C ILE A 345 -35.56 -10.53 25.41
N ASP A 346 -35.87 -11.71 24.88
CA ASP A 346 -36.65 -12.76 25.57
C ASP A 346 -37.99 -12.28 26.19
N GLY A 347 -38.62 -11.27 25.57
CA GLY A 347 -39.91 -10.71 26.01
C GLY A 347 -39.80 -9.68 27.15
N VAL A 348 -38.59 -9.31 27.56
CA VAL A 348 -38.32 -8.21 28.49
C VAL A 348 -37.85 -7.00 27.68
N SER A 349 -38.47 -5.84 27.91
CA SER A 349 -38.04 -4.58 27.29
C SER A 349 -36.98 -3.93 28.17
N GLU A 350 -35.77 -3.82 27.63
CA GLU A 350 -34.68 -3.05 28.21
C GLU A 350 -34.65 -1.66 27.56
N VAL A 351 -34.78 -0.61 28.38
CA VAL A 351 -34.77 0.78 27.94
C VAL A 351 -33.44 1.40 28.31
N VAL A 352 -32.72 1.91 27.31
CA VAL A 352 -31.44 2.58 27.49
C VAL A 352 -31.57 4.04 27.07
N GLU A 353 -31.31 4.96 27.99
CA GLU A 353 -31.26 6.40 27.74
C GLU A 353 -29.81 6.83 27.50
N GLU A 354 -29.49 7.16 26.26
CA GLU A 354 -28.13 7.53 25.84
C GLU A 354 -28.21 8.49 24.65
N GLU A 355 -27.52 9.64 24.77
CA GLU A 355 -27.46 10.64 23.71
C GLU A 355 -26.30 10.34 22.74
N LYS A 356 -26.60 9.95 21.51
CA LYS A 356 -25.61 9.73 20.43
C LYS A 356 -25.99 10.49 19.17
N THR A 357 -25.05 11.24 18.59
CA THR A 357 -25.24 11.85 17.27
C THR A 357 -25.33 10.75 16.21
N ILE A 358 -26.37 10.78 15.37
CA ILE A 358 -26.61 9.82 14.28
C ILE A 358 -26.23 10.41 12.93
N ALA A 359 -26.52 11.70 12.72
CA ALA A 359 -26.19 12.40 11.48
C ALA A 359 -26.02 13.90 11.71
N MET A 360 -25.06 14.50 11.01
CA MET A 360 -24.86 15.94 10.88
C MET A 360 -24.82 16.29 9.40
N VAL A 361 -25.63 17.25 8.97
CA VAL A 361 -25.79 17.58 7.56
C VAL A 361 -25.77 19.09 7.37
N ASN A 362 -25.04 19.57 6.37
CA ASN A 362 -25.00 20.97 5.99
C ASN A 362 -25.85 21.16 4.72
N ALA A 363 -27.17 21.27 4.88
CA ALA A 363 -28.13 21.33 3.76
C ALA A 363 -29.17 22.43 3.98
N TYR A 364 -29.54 23.12 2.89
CA TYR A 364 -30.57 24.16 2.88
C TYR A 364 -32.01 23.59 2.95
N GLN A 365 -32.19 22.29 2.66
CA GLN A 365 -33.48 21.59 2.71
C GLN A 365 -33.38 20.32 3.59
N PRO A 366 -33.53 20.46 4.93
CA PRO A 366 -33.34 19.35 5.86
C PRO A 366 -34.21 18.13 5.59
N LEU A 367 -35.51 18.33 5.36
CA LEU A 367 -36.46 17.23 5.17
C LEU A 367 -36.18 16.41 3.90
N LEU A 368 -35.87 17.08 2.78
CA LEU A 368 -35.54 16.39 1.53
C LEU A 368 -34.28 15.55 1.69
N THR A 369 -33.26 16.11 2.33
CA THR A 369 -31.98 15.43 2.56
C THR A 369 -32.12 14.22 3.48
N ILE A 370 -32.97 14.33 4.52
CA ILE A 370 -33.29 13.20 5.41
C ILE A 370 -33.94 12.07 4.62
N MET A 371 -34.90 12.37 3.74
CA MET A 371 -35.56 11.35 2.92
C MET A 371 -34.59 10.66 1.96
N GLU A 372 -33.72 11.42 1.29
CA GLU A 372 -32.71 10.86 0.36
C GLU A 372 -31.68 9.98 1.07
N LYS A 373 -31.34 10.33 2.32
CA LYS A 373 -30.26 9.69 3.08
C LYS A 373 -30.79 8.77 4.18
N MET A 374 -32.08 8.44 4.15
CA MET A 374 -32.76 7.66 5.20
C MET A 374 -32.11 6.30 5.45
N LEU A 375 -31.57 5.66 4.41
CA LEU A 375 -30.89 4.37 4.52
C LEU A 375 -29.58 4.47 5.31
N ILE A 376 -28.84 5.58 5.13
CA ILE A 376 -27.61 5.87 5.89
C ILE A 376 -27.96 6.20 7.34
N ILE A 377 -28.97 7.05 7.56
CA ILE A 377 -29.45 7.43 8.90
C ILE A 377 -29.88 6.16 9.67
N SER A 378 -30.67 5.29 9.04
CA SER A 378 -31.13 4.04 9.67
C SER A 378 -29.98 3.08 9.99
N ASN A 379 -28.95 3.01 9.13
CA ASN A 379 -27.76 2.22 9.43
C ASN A 379 -26.94 2.82 10.58
N ASN A 380 -26.84 4.15 10.67
CA ASN A 380 -26.15 4.82 11.78
C ASN A 380 -26.89 4.60 13.11
N VAL A 381 -28.23 4.58 13.10
CA VAL A 381 -29.03 4.17 14.28
C VAL A 381 -28.69 2.74 14.71
N ARG A 382 -28.64 1.79 13.76
CA ARG A 382 -28.24 0.40 14.05
C ARG A 382 -26.85 0.32 14.69
N LEU A 383 -25.87 1.03 14.12
CA LEU A 383 -24.51 1.07 14.65
C LEU A 383 -24.47 1.68 16.07
N ALA A 384 -25.21 2.77 16.29
CA ALA A 384 -25.31 3.45 17.58
C ALA A 384 -25.89 2.55 18.69
N VAL A 385 -26.94 1.78 18.37
CA VAL A 385 -27.54 0.78 19.28
C VAL A 385 -26.59 -0.40 19.52
N SER A 386 -25.77 -0.76 18.52
CA SER A 386 -24.79 -1.85 18.63
C SER A 386 -23.47 -1.45 19.32
N ASN A 387 -23.37 -0.22 19.85
CA ASN A 387 -22.12 0.34 20.37
C ASN A 387 -20.94 0.27 19.38
N ASN A 388 -21.23 0.25 18.08
CA ASN A 388 -20.24 0.28 17.03
C ASN A 388 -19.98 1.73 16.59
N ASP A 389 -18.75 2.02 16.18
CA ASP A 389 -18.37 3.32 15.67
C ASP A 389 -19.14 3.64 14.37
N ILE A 390 -19.67 4.86 14.26
CA ILE A 390 -20.28 5.37 13.03
C ILE A 390 -19.18 6.01 12.18
N GLU A 391 -18.88 5.42 11.03
CA GLU A 391 -17.81 5.92 10.14
C GLU A 391 -18.21 7.20 9.38
N GLU A 392 -19.50 7.41 9.12
CA GLU A 392 -20.03 8.53 8.34
C GLU A 392 -21.13 9.32 9.09
N PHE A 393 -20.71 10.17 10.03
CA PHE A 393 -21.62 11.12 10.68
C PHE A 393 -22.01 12.29 9.78
N VAL A 394 -21.10 12.74 8.90
CA VAL A 394 -21.29 13.94 8.07
C VAL A 394 -21.79 13.53 6.69
N ILE A 395 -23.09 13.71 6.45
CA ILE A 395 -23.68 13.42 5.15
C ILE A 395 -23.45 14.63 4.23
N LYS A 396 -22.52 14.48 3.28
CA LYS A 396 -22.25 15.50 2.25
C LYS A 396 -23.30 15.38 1.14
N GLU A 397 -23.80 16.52 0.65
CA GLU A 397 -24.63 16.59 -0.57
C GLU A 397 -23.94 15.90 -1.75
#